data_AF-A0A9D8RZA0-F1
#
_entry.id   AF-A0A9D8RZA0-F1
#
_cell.length_a   1.000
_cell.length_b   1.000
_cell.length_c   1.000
_cell.angle_alpha   90.00
_cell.angle_beta   90.00
_cell.angle_gamma   90.00
#
_symmetry.space_group_name_H-M   'P 1'
#
loop_
_entity.id
_entity.type
_entity.pdbx_description
1 polymer ?
#
loop_
_entity_poly.entity_id
_entity_poly.type
_entity_poly.pdbx_seq_one_letter_code
_entity_poly.pdbx_strand_id
1 'polypeptide(L)'
;MVAVIAIMIMTAVVGVNSVSLKQKEQQYAAKEQELVKLIEAEEARAAELEEFATYTKTKKYAEEVAKDKLGLVYDNEIIFQEVD
;
A
#
# COMPACT_ATOMS: atom_id res chain seq x y z
N MET A 1 3.56 -48.91 -35.70
CA MET A 1 3.37 -49.13 -34.25
C MET A 1 4.31 -48.25 -33.41
N VAL A 2 5.64 -48.29 -33.62
CA VAL A 2 6.62 -47.49 -32.84
C VAL A 2 6.39 -45.98 -32.93
N ALA A 3 6.15 -45.43 -34.13
CA ALA A 3 5.91 -43.99 -34.31
C ALA A 3 4.64 -43.49 -33.58
N VAL A 4 3.57 -44.31 -33.54
CA VAL A 4 2.32 -43.96 -32.85
C VAL A 4 2.53 -43.91 -31.34
N ILE A 5 3.30 -44.85 -30.79
CA ILE A 5 3.66 -44.87 -29.37
C ILE A 5 4.51 -43.65 -29.02
N ALA A 6 5.50 -43.30 -29.86
CA ALA A 6 6.32 -42.10 -29.65
C ALA A 6 5.49 -40.81 -29.66
N ILE A 7 4.52 -40.69 -30.57
CA ILE A 7 3.61 -39.54 -30.62
C ILE A 7 2.74 -39.48 -29.36
N MET A 8 2.20 -40.60 -28.89
CA MET A 8 1.40 -40.64 -27.65
C MET A 8 2.20 -40.23 -26.40
N ILE A 9 3.47 -40.64 -26.32
CA ILE A 9 4.35 -40.23 -25.21
C ILE A 9 4.63 -38.72 -25.28
N MET A 10 4.94 -38.19 -26.48
CA MET A 10 5.16 -36.75 -26.66
C MET A 10 3.93 -35.93 -26.30
N THR A 11 2.73 -36.31 -26.76
CA THR A 11 1.50 -35.57 -26.45
C THR A 11 1.16 -35.63 -24.96
N ALA A 12 1.40 -36.75 -24.28
CA ALA A 12 1.20 -36.86 -22.84
C ALA A 12 2.14 -35.92 -22.06
N VAL A 13 3.44 -35.91 -22.39
CA VAL A 13 4.42 -35.04 -21.72
C VAL A 13 4.11 -33.56 -21.95
N VAL A 14 3.81 -33.17 -23.20
CA VAL A 14 3.43 -31.79 -23.51
C VAL A 14 2.15 -31.40 -22.77
N GLY A 15 1.15 -32.28 -22.73
CA GLY A 15 -0.11 -32.04 -22.01
C GLY A 15 0.09 -31.76 -20.52
N VAL A 16 0.91 -32.57 -19.83
CA VAL A 16 1.24 -32.36 -18.41
C VAL A 16 1.93 -31.01 -18.19
N ASN A 17 2.91 -30.67 -19.04
CA ASN A 17 3.62 -29.40 -18.95
C ASN A 17 2.69 -28.21 -19.24
N SER A 18 1.77 -28.32 -20.20
CA SER A 18 0.79 -27.27 -20.50
C SER A 18 -0.16 -27.00 -19.32
N VAL A 19 -0.60 -28.04 -18.61
CA VAL A 19 -1.43 -27.87 -17.40
C VAL A 19 -0.63 -27.18 -16.29
N SER A 20 0.63 -27.60 -16.07
CA SER A 20 1.52 -26.97 -15.08
C SER A 20 1.76 -25.49 -15.39
N LEU A 21 1.97 -25.14 -16.66
CA LEU A 21 2.17 -23.75 -17.09
C LEU A 21 0.93 -22.89 -16.83
N LYS A 22 -0.27 -23.38 -17.15
CA LYS A 22 -1.53 -22.67 -16.85
C LYS A 22 -1.73 -22.44 -15.35
N GLN A 23 -1.37 -23.42 -14.51
CA GLN A 23 -1.42 -23.25 -13.06
C GLN A 23 -0.46 -22.17 -12.57
N LYS A 24 0.78 -22.16 -13.10
CA LYS A 24 1.76 -21.12 -12.77
C LYS A 24 1.28 -19.74 -13.21
N GLU A 25 0.72 -19.62 -14.40
CA GLU A 25 0.14 -18.37 -14.92
C GLU A 25 -0.93 -17.82 -13.97
N GLN A 26 -1.86 -18.67 -13.51
CA GLN A 26 -2.87 -18.28 -12.52
C GLN A 26 -2.26 -17.84 -11.18
N GLN A 27 -1.23 -18.55 -10.70
CA GLN A 27 -0.53 -18.16 -9.47
C GLN A 27 0.19 -16.82 -9.62
N TYR A 28 0.82 -16.56 -10.77
CA TYR A 28 1.48 -15.29 -11.03
C TYR A 28 0.47 -14.14 -11.13
N ALA A 29 -0.67 -14.34 -11.81
CA ALA A 29 -1.74 -13.35 -11.87
C ALA A 29 -2.28 -13.00 -10.47
N ALA A 30 -2.46 -14.00 -9.60
CA ALA A 30 -2.89 -13.76 -8.22
C ALA A 30 -1.84 -12.97 -7.42
N LYS A 31 -0.55 -13.32 -7.56
CA LYS A 31 0.55 -12.59 -6.92
C LYS A 31 0.68 -11.16 -7.42
N GLU A 32 0.50 -10.94 -8.72
CA GLU A 32 0.54 -9.61 -9.31
C GLU A 32 -0.56 -8.73 -8.71
N GLN A 33 -1.79 -9.24 -8.62
CA GLN A 33 -2.89 -8.51 -7.98
C GLN A 33 -2.62 -8.20 -6.50
N GLU A 34 -2.02 -9.13 -5.76
CA GLU A 34 -1.63 -8.90 -4.36
C GLU A 34 -0.54 -7.82 -4.26
N LEU A 35 0.49 -7.89 -5.09
CA LEU A 35 1.58 -6.91 -5.13
C LEU A 35 1.08 -5.52 -5.50
N VAL A 36 0.19 -5.40 -6.49
CA VAL A 36 -0.42 -4.12 -6.88
C VAL A 36 -1.19 -3.51 -5.72
N LYS A 37 -1.98 -4.30 -4.99
CA LYS A 37 -2.68 -3.81 -3.79
C LYS A 37 -1.73 -3.31 -2.70
N LEU A 38 -0.60 -4.00 -2.50
CA LEU A 38 0.41 -3.57 -1.53
C LEU A 38 1.09 -2.26 -1.96
N ILE A 39 1.38 -2.11 -3.26
CA ILE A 39 1.92 -0.87 -3.81
C ILE A 39 0.94 0.28 -3.60
N GLU A 40 -0.33 0.11 -4.00
CA GLU A 40 -1.36 1.14 -3.81
C GLU A 40 -1.54 1.55 -2.35
N ALA A 41 -1.51 0.57 -1.42
CA ALA A 41 -1.62 0.85 0.00
C ALA A 41 -0.42 1.63 0.55
N GLU A 42 0.80 1.27 0.13
CA GLU A 42 2.00 1.98 0.58
C GLU A 42 2.13 3.37 -0.07
N GLU A 43 1.70 3.54 -1.32
CA GLU A 43 1.61 4.85 -1.97
C GLU A 43 0.60 5.77 -1.27
N ALA A 44 -0.57 5.25 -0.90
CA ALA A 44 -1.56 6.01 -0.12
C ALA A 44 -0.99 6.45 1.23
N ARG A 45 -0.33 5.53 1.95
CA ARG A 45 0.32 5.83 3.22
C ARG A 45 1.46 6.85 3.07
N ALA A 46 2.22 6.78 1.98
CA ALA A 46 3.28 7.75 1.69
C ALA A 46 2.70 9.16 1.45
N ALA A 47 1.58 9.25 0.72
CA ALA A 47 0.88 10.52 0.52
C ALA A 47 0.35 11.10 1.84
N GLU A 48 -0.26 10.28 2.70
CA GLU A 48 -0.70 10.72 4.04
C GLU A 48 0.47 11.23 4.90
N LEU A 49 1.62 10.57 4.83
CA LEU A 49 2.83 11.00 5.53
C LEU A 49 3.38 12.33 4.99
N GLU A 50 3.32 12.56 3.68
CA GLU A 50 3.74 13.82 3.06
C GLU A 50 2.81 14.97 3.47
N GLU A 51 1.50 14.73 3.51
CA GLU A 51 0.52 15.69 3.99
C GLU A 51 0.75 16.03 5.47
N PHE A 52 0.98 15.01 6.31
CA PHE A 52 1.31 15.19 7.73
C PHE A 52 2.64 15.93 7.93
N ALA A 53 3.67 15.61 7.15
CA ALA A 53 4.95 16.31 7.18
C ALA A 53 4.79 17.78 6.77
N THR A 54 3.91 18.07 5.82
CA THR A 54 3.57 19.43 5.42
C THR A 54 2.81 20.15 6.54
N TYR A 55 1.79 19.51 7.11
CA TYR A 55 1.00 20.03 8.24
C TYR A 55 1.89 20.41 9.42
N THR A 56 2.76 19.49 9.85
CA THR A 56 3.69 19.71 10.97
C THR A 56 4.75 20.77 10.68
N LYS A 57 5.12 20.98 9.41
CA LYS A 57 6.03 22.07 9.00
C LYS A 57 5.31 23.43 8.86
N THR A 58 3.98 23.46 8.80
CA THR A 58 3.26 24.74 8.73
C THR A 58 3.34 25.49 10.06
N LYS A 59 3.34 26.83 9.98
CA LYS A 59 3.31 27.70 11.17
C LYS A 59 2.13 27.39 12.10
N LYS A 60 1.04 26.83 11.56
CA LYS A 60 -0.17 26.45 12.30
C LYS A 60 0.09 25.36 13.33
N TYR A 61 0.88 24.32 13.00
CA TYR A 61 1.22 23.28 13.98
C TYR A 61 2.09 23.83 15.11
N ALA A 62 3.08 24.67 14.79
CA ALA A 62 3.90 25.33 15.80
C ALA A 62 3.07 26.27 16.70
N GLU A 63 2.09 26.97 16.14
CA GLU A 63 1.15 27.80 16.87
C GLU A 63 0.21 26.98 17.77
N GLU A 64 -0.36 25.89 17.26
CA GLU A 64 -1.20 24.97 18.05
C GLU A 64 -0.40 24.35 19.21
N VAL A 65 0.84 23.90 18.96
CA VAL A 65 1.70 23.35 20.02
C VAL A 65 2.10 24.43 21.03
N ALA A 66 2.34 25.68 20.59
CA ALA A 66 2.63 26.80 21.48
C ALA A 66 1.41 27.19 22.34
N LYS A 67 0.21 27.22 21.76
CA LYS A 67 -1.06 27.43 22.46
C LYS A 67 -1.31 26.33 23.49
N ASP A 68 -1.20 25.08 23.10
CA ASP A 68 -1.56 23.92 23.93
C ASP A 68 -0.52 23.62 25.02
N LYS A 69 0.78 23.67 24.70
CA LYS A 69 1.86 23.33 25.66
C LYS A 69 2.39 24.50 26.46
N LEU A 70 2.43 25.69 25.86
CA LEU A 70 3.02 26.88 26.49
C LEU A 70 1.96 27.91 26.91
N GLY A 71 0.68 27.67 26.61
CA GLY A 71 -0.41 28.61 26.91
C GLY A 71 -0.27 29.94 26.16
N LEU A 72 0.50 29.97 25.07
CA LEU A 72 0.80 31.20 24.34
C LEU A 72 -0.42 31.59 23.49
N VAL A 73 -0.95 32.79 23.69
CA VAL A 73 -2.05 33.35 22.90
C VAL A 73 -1.63 34.66 22.27
N TYR A 74 -2.33 35.09 21.22
CA TYR A 74 -2.08 36.40 20.64
C TYR A 74 -2.56 37.51 21.59
N ASP A 75 -1.91 38.68 21.53
CA ASP A 75 -2.21 39.84 22.40
C ASP A 75 -3.69 40.29 22.37
N ASN A 76 -4.42 39.90 21.33
CA ASN A 76 -5.83 40.20 21.11
C ASN A 76 -6.79 39.02 21.38
N GLU A 77 -6.32 37.89 21.91
CA GLU A 77 -7.14 36.73 22.29
C GLU A 77 -7.37 36.71 23.83
N ILE A 78 -8.62 36.47 24.27
CA ILE A 78 -8.98 36.37 25.69
C ILE A 78 -9.24 34.89 26.03
N ILE A 79 -8.47 34.33 26.97
CA ILE A 79 -8.67 32.95 27.44
C ILE A 79 -9.74 32.91 28.53
N PHE A 80 -10.77 32.08 28.36
CA PHE A 80 -11.69 31.69 29.42
C PHE A 80 -11.27 30.34 29.97
N GLN A 81 -10.87 30.28 31.24
CA GLN A 81 -10.71 29.03 31.97
C GLN A 81 -11.91 28.88 32.91
N GLU A 82 -12.65 27.78 32.81
CA GLU A 82 -13.68 27.45 33.80
C GLU A 82 -12.98 27.16 35.13
N VAL A 83 -13.41 27.87 36.17
CA VAL A 83 -12.93 27.67 37.55
C VAL A 83 -13.81 26.59 38.16
N ASP A 84 -13.28 25.37 38.25
CA ASP A 84 -13.83 24.34 39.15
C ASP A 84 -13.49 24.67 40.62
#